data_AF-A0A353ZV57-F1
#
_entry.id   AF-A0A353ZV57-F1
#
_cell.length_a   1.000
_cell.length_b   1.000
_cell.length_c   1.000
_cell.angle_alpha   90.00
_cell.angle_beta   90.00
_cell.angle_gamma   90.00
#
_symmetry.space_group_name_H-M   'P 1'
#
loop_
_entity.id
_entity.type
_entity.pdbx_description
1 polymer ?
#
loop_
_entity_poly.entity_id
_entity_poly.type
_entity_poly.pdbx_seq_one_letter_code
_entity_poly.pdbx_strand_id
1 'polypeptide(L)'
;AILLEPTHGTVEGGCNGTSRFEATTVGEAAHSARAWMGSNAIHAAAPILARLAAYEPQTVNVDGLDYRESLNAVKIHGGTAGNVIPDRCVVEINYRFAPDKSPDQAEAHVRALLEGFDVVRTDAAAGARPGLNHPAAASFVAAVGAEPKPKYGWTDVARFSELGIPAVNFGPGDPLLA
;
A
#
# COMPACT_ATOMS: atom_id res chain seq x y z
N ALA A 1 2.59 -14.48 19.27
CA ALA A 1 3.13 -13.16 19.67
C ALA A 1 1.99 -12.17 19.83
N ILE A 2 2.16 -11.14 20.66
CA ILE A 2 1.24 -10.01 20.75
C ILE A 2 2.09 -8.76 20.50
N LEU A 3 1.73 -7.99 19.48
CA LEU A 3 2.39 -6.73 19.16
C LEU A 3 1.61 -5.58 19.79
N LEU A 4 2.29 -4.75 20.60
CA LEU A 4 1.65 -3.71 21.41
C LEU A 4 1.38 -2.41 20.63
N GLU A 5 0.88 -2.56 19.41
CA GLU A 5 0.45 -1.45 18.56
C GLU A 5 -0.80 -0.77 19.14
N PRO A 6 -1.03 0.53 18.89
CA PRO A 6 -2.25 1.19 19.31
C PRO A 6 -3.44 0.59 18.55
N THR A 7 -4.33 -0.10 19.27
CA THR A 7 -5.52 -0.75 18.71
C THR A 7 -6.80 -0.38 19.46
N HIS A 8 -6.72 0.68 20.27
CA HIS A 8 -7.81 1.17 21.11
C HIS A 8 -8.41 0.08 22.01
N GLY A 9 -7.55 -0.80 22.54
CA GLY A 9 -7.96 -1.91 23.40
C GLY A 9 -8.74 -3.02 22.69
N THR A 10 -8.72 -3.06 21.36
CA THR A 10 -9.32 -4.14 20.55
C THR A 10 -8.25 -5.03 19.96
N VAL A 11 -8.53 -6.31 19.70
CA VAL A 11 -7.60 -7.17 18.97
C VAL A 11 -7.68 -6.86 17.47
N GLU A 12 -6.55 -6.50 16.86
CA GLU A 12 -6.46 -6.41 15.40
C GLU A 12 -5.73 -7.64 14.83
N GLY A 13 -6.44 -8.45 14.06
CA GLY A 13 -5.92 -9.66 13.43
C GLY A 13 -5.04 -9.34 12.23
N GLY A 14 -3.91 -10.05 12.10
CA GLY A 14 -3.06 -10.01 10.92
C GLY A 14 -2.52 -8.60 10.60
N CYS A 15 -2.27 -8.36 9.31
CA CYS A 15 -1.99 -7.04 8.74
C CYS A 15 -2.09 -7.07 7.21
N ASN A 16 -2.44 -5.95 6.59
CA ASN A 16 -2.27 -5.79 5.15
C ASN A 16 -0.79 -5.88 4.77
N GLY A 17 -0.52 -6.35 3.54
CA GLY A 17 0.78 -6.20 2.91
C GLY A 17 1.02 -4.77 2.45
N THR A 18 2.26 -4.48 2.07
CA THR A 18 2.63 -3.20 1.49
C THR A 18 3.61 -3.38 0.34
N SER A 19 3.38 -2.67 -0.76
CA SER A 19 4.32 -2.56 -1.87
C SER A 19 4.46 -1.10 -2.28
N ARG A 20 5.67 -0.71 -2.71
CA ARG A 20 5.97 0.62 -3.23
C ARG A 20 6.46 0.49 -4.66
N PHE A 21 6.03 1.42 -5.50
CA PHE A 21 6.37 1.46 -6.91
C PHE A 21 6.73 2.87 -7.34
N GLU A 22 7.57 2.97 -8.36
CA GLU A 22 7.80 4.19 -9.12
C GLU A 22 7.30 3.98 -10.55
N ALA A 23 6.44 4.88 -11.01
CA ALA A 23 6.04 4.96 -12.41
C ALA A 23 6.71 6.17 -13.06
N THR A 24 7.53 5.95 -14.08
CA THR A 24 8.32 7.01 -14.73
C THR A 24 7.74 7.38 -16.09
N THR A 25 7.64 8.67 -16.35
CA THR A 25 7.41 9.22 -17.69
C THR A 25 8.63 10.02 -18.14
N VAL A 26 8.95 9.88 -19.43
CA VAL A 26 10.07 10.56 -20.08
C VAL A 26 9.53 11.50 -21.16
N GLY A 27 10.24 12.59 -21.37
CA GLY A 27 9.94 13.64 -22.32
C GLY A 27 11.22 14.20 -22.92
N GLU A 28 11.16 15.42 -23.41
CA GLU A 28 12.29 16.12 -24.02
C GLU A 28 12.31 17.56 -23.54
N ALA A 29 13.45 17.99 -23.01
CA ALA A 29 13.60 19.31 -22.43
C ALA A 29 13.54 20.41 -23.51
N ALA A 30 12.80 21.47 -23.23
CA ALA A 30 12.70 22.64 -24.09
C ALA A 30 12.55 23.90 -23.25
N HIS A 31 12.88 25.06 -23.83
CA HIS A 31 12.53 26.33 -23.21
C HIS A 31 11.00 26.48 -23.19
N SER A 32 10.41 26.89 -22.07
CA SER A 32 8.95 26.94 -21.91
C SER A 32 8.24 27.83 -22.95
N ALA A 33 8.87 28.94 -23.37
CA ALA A 33 8.38 29.80 -24.46
C ALA A 33 8.41 29.16 -25.88
N ARG A 34 9.01 27.98 -26.03
CA ARG A 34 9.08 27.20 -27.28
C ARG A 34 8.76 25.73 -27.00
N ALA A 35 7.76 25.48 -26.16
CA ALA A 35 7.43 24.14 -25.64
C ALA A 35 7.16 23.10 -26.73
N TRP A 36 6.73 23.51 -27.93
CA TRP A 36 6.52 22.63 -29.09
C TRP A 36 7.80 21.96 -29.61
N MET A 37 8.97 22.39 -29.15
CA MET A 37 10.26 21.78 -29.47
C MET A 37 10.63 20.62 -28.52
N GLY A 38 9.77 20.27 -27.56
CA GLY A 38 10.00 19.18 -26.63
C GLY A 38 8.71 18.46 -26.24
N SER A 39 8.80 17.61 -25.22
CA SER A 39 7.69 16.80 -24.69
C SER A 39 7.68 16.89 -23.18
N ASN A 40 6.54 17.25 -22.59
CA ASN A 40 6.46 17.50 -21.15
C ASN A 40 6.18 16.20 -20.38
N ALA A 41 7.17 15.71 -19.65
CA ALA A 41 7.07 14.48 -18.86
C ALA A 41 6.03 14.57 -17.73
N ILE A 42 5.84 15.75 -17.11
CA ILE A 42 4.80 15.93 -16.09
C ILE A 42 3.41 15.77 -16.72
N HIS A 43 3.18 16.36 -17.89
CA HIS A 43 1.90 16.21 -18.59
C HIS A 43 1.67 14.75 -19.01
N ALA A 44 2.72 14.05 -19.44
CA ALA A 44 2.66 12.63 -19.77
C ALA A 44 2.28 11.73 -18.57
N ALA A 45 2.46 12.20 -17.32
CA ALA A 45 2.04 11.48 -16.11
C ALA A 45 0.55 11.60 -15.81
N ALA A 46 -0.20 12.46 -16.52
CA ALA A 46 -1.63 12.66 -16.28
C ALA A 46 -2.46 11.36 -16.33
N PRO A 47 -2.23 10.41 -17.27
CA PRO A 47 -2.99 9.17 -17.29
C PRO A 47 -2.67 8.24 -16.11
N ILE A 48 -1.45 8.26 -15.57
CA ILE A 48 -1.10 7.50 -14.34
C ILE A 48 -1.98 7.99 -13.18
N LEU A 49 -1.98 9.31 -12.97
CA LEU A 49 -2.77 9.93 -11.90
C LEU A 49 -4.27 9.71 -12.10
N ALA A 50 -4.76 9.78 -13.34
CA ALA A 50 -6.16 9.52 -13.64
C ALA A 50 -6.57 8.07 -13.31
N ARG A 51 -5.74 7.08 -13.67
CA ARG A 51 -6.00 5.67 -13.35
C ARG A 51 -5.98 5.40 -11.85
N LEU A 52 -5.04 6.02 -11.12
CA LEU A 52 -4.97 5.91 -9.66
C LEU A 52 -6.17 6.59 -8.98
N ALA A 53 -6.60 7.76 -9.46
CA ALA A 53 -7.75 8.48 -8.91
C ALA A 53 -9.08 7.74 -9.17
N ALA A 54 -9.19 7.04 -10.30
CA ALA A 54 -10.36 6.24 -10.66
C ALA A 54 -10.33 4.82 -10.06
N TYR A 55 -9.23 4.41 -9.40
CA TYR A 55 -9.09 3.07 -8.86
C TYR A 55 -10.01 2.90 -7.65
N GLU A 56 -10.88 1.89 -7.69
CA GLU A 56 -11.75 1.49 -6.58
C GLU A 56 -11.10 0.33 -5.80
N PRO A 57 -10.60 0.58 -4.58
CA PRO A 57 -9.96 -0.48 -3.80
C PRO A 57 -10.96 -1.54 -3.38
N GLN A 58 -10.52 -2.79 -3.39
CA GLN A 58 -11.33 -3.92 -2.98
C GLN A 58 -11.36 -4.04 -1.45
N THR A 59 -12.45 -4.62 -0.95
CA THR A 59 -12.51 -5.16 0.42
C THR A 59 -12.56 -6.68 0.30
N VAL A 60 -11.58 -7.36 0.89
CA VAL A 60 -11.42 -8.82 0.81
C VAL A 60 -11.67 -9.42 2.18
N ASN A 61 -12.64 -10.33 2.27
CA ASN A 61 -12.84 -11.10 3.49
C ASN A 61 -11.75 -12.18 3.60
N VAL A 62 -10.98 -12.13 4.69
CA VAL A 62 -9.93 -13.11 5.00
C VAL A 62 -10.19 -13.64 6.41
N ASP A 63 -10.53 -14.92 6.48
CA ASP A 63 -10.77 -15.67 7.72
C ASP A 63 -11.73 -14.93 8.68
N GLY A 64 -12.78 -14.31 8.13
CA GLY A 64 -13.84 -13.62 8.89
C GLY A 64 -13.62 -12.12 9.13
N LEU A 65 -12.50 -11.54 8.66
CA LEU A 65 -12.24 -10.10 8.75
C LEU A 65 -12.16 -9.44 7.37
N ASP A 66 -12.72 -8.24 7.24
CA ASP A 66 -12.78 -7.50 5.97
C ASP A 66 -11.56 -6.59 5.79
N TYR A 67 -10.56 -7.03 5.03
CA TYR A 67 -9.37 -6.25 4.73
C TYR A 67 -9.61 -5.32 3.53
N ARG A 68 -9.68 -4.02 3.80
CA ARG A 68 -9.77 -2.99 2.77
C ARG A 68 -8.37 -2.69 2.22
N GLU A 69 -8.26 -2.71 0.91
CA GLU A 69 -7.05 -2.34 0.19
C GLU A 69 -6.96 -0.82 -0.05
N SER A 70 -5.79 -0.33 -0.43
CA SER A 70 -5.62 1.06 -0.90
C SER A 70 -4.44 1.20 -1.85
N LEU A 71 -4.61 1.91 -2.96
CA LEU A 71 -3.56 2.14 -3.96
C LEU A 71 -3.53 3.61 -4.33
N ASN A 72 -2.45 4.31 -4.00
CA ASN A 72 -2.41 5.77 -4.08
C ASN A 72 -1.07 6.26 -4.62
N ALA A 73 -1.10 7.34 -5.41
CA ALA A 73 0.08 8.19 -5.59
C ALA A 73 0.38 8.89 -4.26
N VAL A 74 1.60 8.74 -3.76
CA VAL A 74 2.03 9.31 -2.46
C VAL A 74 3.07 10.40 -2.61
N LYS A 75 3.80 10.44 -3.74
CA LYS A 75 4.65 11.56 -4.16
C LYS A 75 4.72 11.67 -5.67
N ILE A 76 5.07 12.85 -6.16
CA ILE A 76 5.36 13.10 -7.57
C ILE A 76 6.54 14.06 -7.69
N HIS A 77 7.51 13.73 -8.54
CA HIS A 77 8.72 14.51 -8.76
C HIS A 77 8.89 14.79 -10.25
N GLY A 78 9.01 16.07 -10.63
CA GLY A 78 9.29 16.48 -12.00
C GLY A 78 9.59 17.98 -12.06
N GLY A 79 10.37 18.39 -13.07
CA GLY A 79 10.80 19.78 -13.22
C GLY A 79 12.15 20.07 -12.57
N THR A 80 12.85 21.03 -13.17
CA THR A 80 14.17 21.50 -12.72
C THR A 80 14.20 23.02 -12.57
N ALA A 81 13.55 23.75 -13.47
CA ALA A 81 13.46 25.22 -13.46
C ALA A 81 12.10 25.69 -14.02
N GLY A 82 11.66 26.87 -13.58
CA GLY A 82 10.35 27.43 -13.98
C GLY A 82 10.21 27.82 -15.46
N ASN A 83 11.31 27.82 -16.22
CA ASN A 83 11.34 28.13 -17.66
C ASN A 83 11.78 26.94 -18.53
N VAL A 84 11.79 25.72 -17.99
CA VAL A 84 12.19 24.50 -18.70
C VAL A 84 11.03 23.51 -18.69
N ILE A 85 10.71 22.96 -19.87
CA ILE A 85 9.81 21.82 -20.00
C ILE A 85 10.53 20.58 -19.41
N PRO A 86 9.93 19.88 -18.43
CA PRO A 86 10.55 18.72 -17.81
C PRO A 86 10.64 17.54 -18.77
N ASP A 87 11.80 16.90 -18.82
CA ASP A 87 12.09 15.68 -19.57
C ASP A 87 11.90 14.40 -18.74
N ARG A 88 11.68 14.51 -17.42
CA ARG A 88 11.41 13.37 -16.55
C ARG A 88 10.40 13.71 -15.46
N CYS A 89 9.50 12.76 -15.19
CA CYS A 89 8.59 12.78 -14.05
C CYS A 89 8.47 11.37 -13.44
N VAL A 90 8.43 11.28 -12.11
CA VAL A 90 8.25 10.03 -11.36
C VAL A 90 7.08 10.17 -10.41
N VAL A 91 6.16 9.21 -10.45
CA VAL A 91 5.07 9.06 -9.50
C VAL A 91 5.40 7.91 -8.55
N GLU A 92 5.59 8.21 -7.26
CA GLU A 92 5.71 7.19 -6.22
C GLU A 92 4.31 6.71 -5.82
N ILE A 93 4.11 5.40 -5.79
CA ILE A 93 2.83 4.75 -5.53
C ILE A 93 2.98 3.82 -4.33
N ASN A 94 2.03 3.86 -3.39
CA ASN A 94 1.94 2.90 -2.30
C ASN A 94 0.68 2.04 -2.47
N TYR A 95 0.86 0.73 -2.47
CA TYR A 95 -0.22 -0.25 -2.45
C TYR A 95 -0.26 -0.96 -1.10
N ARG A 96 -1.40 -0.89 -0.42
CA ARG A 96 -1.76 -1.75 0.71
C ARG A 96 -2.71 -2.81 0.20
N PHE A 97 -2.29 -4.06 0.26
CA PHE A 97 -3.04 -5.19 -0.28
C PHE A 97 -3.46 -6.14 0.85
N ALA A 98 -4.60 -6.81 0.68
CA ALA A 98 -5.11 -7.75 1.65
C ALA A 98 -4.16 -8.97 1.78
N PRO A 99 -4.13 -9.64 2.94
CA PRO A 99 -3.24 -10.78 3.20
C PRO A 99 -3.66 -12.07 2.46
N ASP A 100 -4.55 -11.97 1.47
CA ASP A 100 -4.83 -13.01 0.48
C ASP A 100 -3.82 -13.02 -0.67
N LYS A 101 -3.06 -11.93 -0.85
CA LYS A 101 -2.07 -11.75 -1.93
C LYS A 101 -0.64 -11.83 -1.42
N SER A 102 0.22 -12.36 -2.28
CA SER A 102 1.67 -12.22 -2.19
C SER A 102 2.14 -10.88 -2.79
N PRO A 103 3.35 -10.42 -2.44
CA PRO A 103 3.98 -9.25 -3.07
C PRO A 103 4.03 -9.29 -4.61
N ASP A 104 4.22 -10.47 -5.20
CA ASP A 104 4.29 -10.64 -6.66
C ASP A 104 2.91 -10.57 -7.32
N GLN A 105 1.87 -11.09 -6.68
CA GLN A 105 0.48 -10.89 -7.13
C GLN A 105 0.09 -9.40 -7.03
N ALA A 106 0.51 -8.72 -5.96
CA ALA A 106 0.29 -7.29 -5.79
C ALA A 106 1.02 -6.46 -6.87
N GLU A 107 2.25 -6.84 -7.23
CA GLU A 107 2.97 -6.23 -8.35
C GLU A 107 2.27 -6.44 -9.69
N ALA A 108 1.85 -7.67 -9.98
CA ALA A 108 1.14 -7.99 -11.23
C ALA A 108 -0.12 -7.13 -11.38
N HIS A 109 -0.87 -6.94 -10.29
CA HIS A 109 -2.05 -6.06 -10.26
C HIS A 109 -1.71 -4.60 -10.60
N VAL A 110 -0.67 -4.04 -9.98
CA VAL A 110 -0.25 -2.65 -10.25
C VAL A 110 0.27 -2.48 -11.68
N ARG A 111 1.02 -3.45 -12.20
CA ARG A 111 1.51 -3.44 -13.59
C ARG A 111 0.37 -3.50 -14.61
N ALA A 112 -0.66 -4.29 -14.33
CA ALA A 112 -1.85 -4.35 -15.17
C ALA A 112 -2.61 -3.01 -15.16
N LEU A 113 -2.80 -2.40 -13.99
CA LEU A 113 -3.43 -1.08 -13.88
C LEU A 113 -2.65 0.00 -14.66
N LEU A 114 -1.32 -0.05 -14.59
CA LEU A 114 -0.43 0.93 -15.21
C LEU A 114 0.19 0.43 -16.51
N GLU A 115 -0.52 -0.44 -17.25
CA GLU A 115 -0.07 -0.94 -18.54
C GLU A 115 0.29 0.23 -19.49
N GLY A 116 1.45 0.10 -20.15
CA GLY A 116 2.01 1.13 -21.02
C GLY A 116 2.97 2.11 -20.34
N PHE A 117 3.17 2.02 -19.03
CA PHE A 117 4.14 2.83 -18.30
C PHE A 117 5.32 1.99 -17.78
N ASP A 118 6.48 2.64 -17.63
CA ASP A 118 7.63 2.05 -16.96
C ASP A 118 7.38 2.06 -15.44
N VAL A 119 7.18 0.88 -14.87
CA VAL A 119 6.87 0.67 -13.45
C VAL A 119 7.95 -0.19 -12.82
N VAL A 120 8.55 0.30 -11.74
CA VAL A 120 9.56 -0.41 -10.95
C VAL A 120 9.06 -0.56 -9.53
N ARG A 121 9.10 -1.79 -9.00
CA ARG A 121 8.83 -2.05 -7.58
C ARG A 121 10.08 -1.71 -6.77
N THR A 122 9.95 -0.79 -5.81
CA THR A 122 11.08 -0.30 -5.00
C THR A 122 11.16 -0.96 -3.64
N ASP A 123 10.03 -1.45 -3.12
CA ASP A 123 9.97 -2.14 -1.83
C ASP A 123 8.71 -3.01 -1.75
N ALA A 124 8.74 -4.08 -0.98
CA ALA A 124 7.58 -4.89 -0.68
C ALA A 124 7.72 -5.72 0.61
N ALA A 125 6.59 -5.89 1.30
CA ALA A 125 6.44 -6.81 2.41
C ALA A 125 5.06 -7.48 2.34
N ALA A 126 5.02 -8.79 2.57
CA ALA A 126 3.78 -9.54 2.66
C ALA A 126 2.96 -9.10 3.88
N GLY A 127 1.64 -9.28 3.79
CA GLY A 127 0.75 -9.15 4.94
C GLY A 127 0.76 -10.40 5.81
N ALA A 128 0.01 -10.36 6.91
CA ALA A 128 -0.28 -11.51 7.75
C ALA A 128 -1.78 -11.78 7.74
N ARG A 129 -2.16 -13.06 7.61
CA ARG A 129 -3.54 -13.48 7.81
C ARG A 129 -3.93 -13.33 9.29
N PRO A 130 -5.22 -13.21 9.64
CA PRO A 130 -5.66 -12.96 11.02
C PRO A 130 -5.16 -13.97 12.06
N GLY A 131 -5.11 -15.26 11.71
CA GLY A 131 -4.71 -16.33 12.62
C GLY A 131 -5.64 -16.54 13.82
N LEU A 132 -6.84 -15.95 13.82
CA LEU A 132 -7.75 -15.93 14.97
C LEU A 132 -8.36 -17.29 15.32
N ASN A 133 -8.31 -18.26 14.40
CA ASN A 133 -8.74 -19.64 14.65
C ASN A 133 -7.73 -20.43 15.50
N HIS A 134 -6.52 -19.92 15.71
CA HIS A 134 -5.54 -20.57 16.57
C HIS A 134 -6.02 -20.54 18.04
N PRO A 135 -5.99 -21.65 18.80
CA PRO A 135 -6.57 -21.71 20.15
C PRO A 135 -6.08 -20.60 21.09
N ALA A 136 -4.78 -20.28 21.04
CA ALA A 136 -4.22 -19.19 21.85
C ALA A 136 -4.76 -17.80 21.46
N ALA A 137 -4.95 -17.53 20.17
CA ALA A 137 -5.49 -16.26 19.69
C ALA A 137 -7.00 -16.16 20.01
N ALA A 138 -7.76 -17.22 19.77
CA ALA A 138 -9.18 -17.31 20.11
C ALA A 138 -9.43 -17.09 21.60
N SER A 139 -8.66 -17.75 22.47
CA SER A 139 -8.74 -17.56 23.92
C SER A 139 -8.42 -16.11 24.32
N PHE A 140 -7.48 -15.47 23.64
CA PHE A 140 -7.12 -14.08 23.92
C PHE A 140 -8.22 -13.11 23.49
N VAL A 141 -8.79 -13.28 22.30
CA VAL A 141 -9.94 -12.49 21.83
C VAL A 141 -11.12 -12.61 22.81
N ALA A 142 -11.42 -13.83 23.27
CA ALA A 142 -12.47 -14.06 24.25
C ALA A 142 -12.19 -13.35 25.60
N ALA A 143 -10.93 -13.30 26.03
CA ALA A 143 -10.54 -12.61 27.25
C ALA A 143 -10.61 -11.08 27.14
N VAL A 144 -10.32 -10.52 25.95
CA VAL A 144 -10.47 -9.09 25.66
C VAL A 144 -11.96 -8.70 25.61
N GLY A 145 -12.81 -9.59 25.08
CA GLY A 145 -14.26 -9.40 25.06
C GLY A 145 -14.76 -8.36 24.04
N ALA A 146 -13.90 -7.92 23.11
CA ALA A 146 -14.25 -7.02 22.01
C ALA A 146 -14.21 -7.77 20.67
N GLU A 147 -15.05 -7.34 19.73
CA GLU A 147 -15.05 -7.89 18.37
C GLU A 147 -13.72 -7.56 17.67
N PRO A 148 -12.97 -8.56 17.16
CA PRO A 148 -11.69 -8.33 16.53
C PRO A 148 -11.85 -7.57 15.20
N LYS A 149 -10.82 -6.78 14.86
CA LYS A 149 -10.80 -5.96 13.64
C LYS A 149 -9.63 -6.33 12.73
N PRO A 150 -9.69 -6.03 11.43
CA PRO A 150 -8.52 -6.14 10.55
C PRO A 150 -7.49 -5.04 10.86
N LYS A 151 -6.20 -5.38 10.80
CA LYS A 151 -5.12 -4.37 10.78
C LYS A 151 -4.86 -3.92 9.33
N TYR A 152 -5.20 -2.68 8.99
CA TYR A 152 -4.97 -2.14 7.63
C TYR A 152 -3.56 -1.62 7.39
N GLY A 153 -2.83 -1.29 8.47
CA GLY A 153 -1.40 -1.00 8.40
C GLY A 153 -0.57 -2.27 8.22
N TRP A 154 0.74 -2.10 8.03
CA TRP A 154 1.71 -3.19 8.12
C TRP A 154 2.39 -3.14 9.47
N THR A 155 2.59 -4.29 10.12
CA THR A 155 3.30 -4.41 11.40
C THR A 155 4.15 -5.68 11.41
N ASP A 156 5.03 -5.82 12.40
CA ASP A 156 5.89 -7.01 12.51
C ASP A 156 5.13 -8.32 12.78
N VAL A 157 3.80 -8.28 12.95
CA VAL A 157 2.94 -9.48 12.90
C VAL A 157 3.19 -10.27 11.61
N ALA A 158 3.49 -9.60 10.48
CA ALA A 158 3.94 -10.24 9.25
C ALA A 158 5.19 -11.11 9.43
N ARG A 159 6.19 -10.64 10.19
CA ARG A 159 7.44 -11.38 10.43
C ARG A 159 7.21 -12.62 11.29
N PHE A 160 6.34 -12.52 12.29
CA PHE A 160 5.93 -13.71 13.06
C PHE A 160 5.16 -14.71 12.18
N SER A 161 4.30 -14.22 11.29
CA SER A 161 3.54 -15.08 10.38
C SER A 161 4.44 -15.83 9.39
N GLU A 162 5.51 -15.21 8.88
CA GLU A 162 6.54 -15.86 8.04
C GLU A 162 7.22 -17.04 8.75
N LEU A 163 7.35 -16.95 10.09
CA LEU A 163 7.92 -18.01 10.93
C LEU A 163 6.89 -19.05 11.39
N GLY A 164 5.63 -18.96 10.93
CA GLY A 164 4.54 -19.85 11.36
C GLY A 164 4.08 -19.60 12.81
N ILE A 165 4.44 -18.44 13.39
CA ILE A 165 4.08 -18.07 14.76
C ILE A 165 2.76 -17.26 14.72
N PRO A 166 1.67 -17.72 15.37
CA PRO A 166 0.44 -16.96 15.46
C PRO A 166 0.69 -15.60 16.13
N ALA A 167 0.24 -14.51 15.51
CA ALA A 167 0.46 -13.17 16.03
C ALA A 167 -0.74 -12.25 15.79
N VAL A 168 -0.98 -11.36 16.75
CA VAL A 168 -2.05 -10.34 16.70
C VAL A 168 -1.51 -9.00 17.19
N ASN A 169 -2.18 -7.92 16.83
CA ASN A 169 -1.90 -6.59 17.35
C ASN A 169 -2.89 -6.28 18.47
N PHE A 170 -2.40 -5.79 19.61
CA PHE A 170 -3.23 -5.40 20.74
C PHE A 170 -2.47 -4.42 21.64
N GLY A 171 -2.99 -3.22 21.82
CA GLY A 171 -2.40 -2.23 22.70
C GLY A 171 -3.33 -1.03 22.98
N PRO A 172 -2.96 -0.20 23.97
CA PRO A 172 -3.73 0.99 24.32
C PRO A 172 -3.54 2.11 23.28
N GLY A 173 -4.47 3.08 23.28
CA GLY A 173 -4.40 4.27 22.43
C GLY A 173 -5.16 4.12 21.11
N ASP A 174 -5.72 5.24 20.63
CA ASP A 174 -6.45 5.29 19.36
C ASP A 174 -5.45 5.32 18.18
N PRO A 175 -5.51 4.37 17.24
CA PRO A 175 -4.64 4.36 16.06
C PRO A 175 -4.79 5.60 15.16
N LEU A 176 -5.86 6.38 15.29
CA LEU A 176 -6.06 7.63 14.53
C LEU A 176 -5.34 8.84 15.13
N LEU A 177 -4.82 8.73 16.36
CA LEU A 177 -4.13 9.80 17.08
C LEU A 177 -2.61 9.58 17.17
N ALA A 178 -2.11 8.48 16.59
CA ALA A 178 -0.71 8.06 16.63
C ALA A 178 0.11 8.54 15.43
#